data_AF-A0A094CPW4-F1
#
_entry.id   AF-A0A094CPW4-F1
#
_cell.length_a   1.000
_cell.length_b   1.000
_cell.length_c   1.000
_cell.angle_alpha   90.00
_cell.angle_beta   90.00
_cell.angle_gamma   90.00
#
_symmetry.space_group_name_H-M   'P 1'
#
loop_
_entity.id
_entity.type
_entity.pdbx_description
1 polymer ?
#
loop_
_entity_poly.entity_id
_entity_poly.type
_entity_poly.pdbx_seq_one_letter_code
_entity_poly.pdbx_strand_id
1 'polypeptide(L)'
;MKGTFFAVAAALAAGASAANHHAHDAFHKRGLVPSGVAVGTAGAVESCGCTTRWETVTGEPTLHNPPPTSTKETSSSVAPVPTTSEAPIPVVTVPVVPLPTPSPTTLQPGTHTIPATTITVTEETTVCGATSTSVPEGTHTYGGVTTVVVTETTVTCPIATVSTSNGVTTSVIVETTYVCPSAGTYTIAPSTTTVTESTVFVYPTPTTVVPGTYTQPAITTTITETDYVVYCPYTSSSAELPVPTSTSPAPVQTSEPAKPSPNAGGLGTTGDQWAITYTPYDQAGQCKDANAVLDDLKDIASKGFTTVRLYSADKTDCNGLENVSAGCEAHGLSLIVGVYIKETGIEGAKPQITSLSTFTRWDLVVLVVIGNESIFNGVCSAEELAQFITSSKQVFAGAGYTGPVTTTETLNVLQQHKDVLCQAIDVVGANIHPFFNSATPASEAGKFVKGQLDIVETLCPGKSGINLETGWPSAGNCNGLACPGPILQKIAIKSIAKAVGGKSVMFSYHNDDWKNLGQFDCERSWGISSLFDIVGGVLEGVADVVDDVADAVKSI
;
A
#
# COMPACT_ATOMS: atom_id res chain seq x y z
N MET A 1 39.75 -29.49 45.01
CA MET A 1 38.63 -28.56 45.31
C MET A 1 38.48 -27.62 44.12
N LYS A 2 37.45 -27.85 43.30
CA LYS A 2 36.37 -26.88 42.95
C LYS A 2 36.91 -25.66 42.18
N GLY A 3 36.67 -25.44 40.87
CA GLY A 3 35.57 -25.86 40.01
C GLY A 3 34.50 -24.77 39.94
N THR A 4 34.46 -24.01 38.83
CA THR A 4 33.32 -23.22 38.29
C THR A 4 33.83 -22.58 36.98
N PHE A 5 33.63 -23.15 35.78
CA PHE A 5 32.39 -23.27 34.99
C PHE A 5 31.58 -21.97 34.89
N PHE A 6 31.74 -21.27 33.78
CA PHE A 6 30.62 -20.64 33.08
C PHE A 6 30.74 -21.00 31.60
N ALA A 7 29.72 -21.71 31.12
CA ALA A 7 29.53 -22.10 29.75
C ALA A 7 28.11 -21.67 29.35
N VAL A 8 27.96 -21.28 28.07
CA VAL A 8 26.71 -21.21 27.28
C VAL A 8 25.81 -20.01 27.67
N ALA A 9 25.39 -19.12 26.77
CA ALA A 9 24.78 -19.41 25.47
C ALA A 9 25.11 -18.38 24.37
N ALA A 10 25.57 -18.90 23.24
CA ALA A 10 25.30 -18.31 21.93
C ALA A 10 23.79 -18.45 21.66
N ALA A 11 23.11 -17.34 21.42
CA ALA A 11 21.73 -17.32 20.95
C ALA A 11 21.71 -16.76 19.52
N LEU A 12 21.74 -17.70 18.56
CA LEU A 12 20.96 -17.74 17.32
C LEU A 12 20.86 -16.38 16.59
N ALA A 13 21.66 -16.07 15.57
CA ALA A 13 21.70 -16.77 14.28
C ALA A 13 20.33 -17.36 13.86
N ALA A 14 19.26 -16.58 14.00
CA ALA A 14 18.08 -16.78 13.18
C ALA A 14 18.37 -16.20 11.80
N GLY A 15 19.00 -17.02 10.95
CA GLY A 15 18.88 -16.83 9.51
C GLY A 15 17.38 -16.79 9.19
N ALA A 16 16.92 -15.64 8.71
CA ALA A 16 15.62 -15.57 8.06
C ALA A 16 15.73 -16.36 6.76
N SER A 17 15.60 -17.69 6.87
CA SER A 17 15.24 -18.52 5.73
C SER A 17 13.81 -18.13 5.36
N ALA A 18 13.69 -17.19 4.43
CA ALA A 18 12.46 -16.85 3.74
C ALA A 18 12.08 -18.02 2.80
N ALA A 19 11.84 -19.19 3.39
CA ALA A 19 11.33 -20.35 2.71
C ALA A 19 9.80 -20.33 2.81
N ASN A 20 9.18 -19.43 2.06
CA ASN A 20 7.77 -19.49 1.63
C ASN A 20 7.44 -18.35 0.63
N HIS A 21 8.35 -18.04 -0.29
CA HIS A 21 8.05 -17.19 -1.45
C HIS A 21 7.70 -18.08 -2.67
N HIS A 22 6.61 -18.82 -2.57
CA HIS A 22 5.97 -19.47 -3.72
C HIS A 22 4.69 -18.72 -4.09
N ALA A 23 4.78 -17.45 -4.50
CA ALA A 23 3.64 -16.72 -5.07
C ALA A 23 4.02 -15.34 -5.64
N HIS A 24 4.61 -15.32 -6.84
CA HIS A 24 4.40 -14.22 -7.83
C HIS A 24 4.00 -14.78 -9.21
N ASP A 25 3.59 -16.06 -9.27
CA ASP A 25 3.21 -16.80 -10.49
C ASP A 25 2.07 -16.14 -11.30
N ALA A 26 1.34 -15.20 -10.70
CA ALA A 26 0.21 -14.51 -11.30
C ALA A 26 0.61 -13.37 -12.27
N PHE A 27 1.89 -12.98 -12.33
CA PHE A 27 2.34 -11.88 -13.20
C PHE A 27 2.40 -12.26 -14.69
N HIS A 28 2.40 -13.56 -15.03
CA HIS A 28 2.73 -14.02 -16.39
C HIS A 28 1.62 -14.75 -17.15
N LYS A 29 0.44 -15.01 -16.57
CA LYS A 29 -0.65 -15.68 -17.30
C LYS A 29 -1.49 -14.68 -18.11
N ARG A 30 -1.06 -14.38 -19.34
CA ARG A 30 -1.91 -13.71 -20.35
C ARG A 30 -2.59 -14.75 -21.23
N GLY A 31 -3.82 -15.10 -20.88
CA GLY A 31 -4.64 -16.05 -21.63
C GLY A 31 -5.13 -15.48 -22.95
N LEU A 32 -4.55 -15.92 -24.07
CA LEU A 32 -5.27 -15.99 -25.33
C LEU A 32 -6.39 -17.01 -25.18
N VAL A 33 -7.62 -16.62 -25.54
CA VAL A 33 -8.81 -17.49 -25.56
C VAL A 33 -8.70 -18.48 -26.72
N PRO A 34 -8.69 -19.81 -26.52
CA PRO A 34 -8.92 -20.76 -27.59
C PRO A 34 -10.31 -21.39 -27.42
N SER A 35 -11.15 -21.14 -28.42
CA SER A 35 -12.42 -21.81 -28.60
C SER A 35 -12.19 -23.31 -28.89
N GLY A 36 -12.76 -24.18 -28.04
CA GLY A 36 -13.40 -25.45 -28.42
C GLY A 36 -12.57 -26.67 -28.88
N VAL A 37 -12.77 -27.76 -28.11
CA VAL A 37 -12.89 -29.19 -28.52
C VAL A 37 -11.63 -30.09 -28.59
N ALA A 38 -11.36 -30.71 -27.42
CA ALA A 38 -11.37 -32.16 -27.10
C ALA A 38 -10.16 -33.12 -27.26
N VAL A 39 -10.06 -33.97 -26.22
CA VAL A 39 -9.73 -35.43 -26.13
C VAL A 39 -8.40 -35.85 -25.47
N GLY A 40 -8.54 -36.50 -24.29
CA GLY A 40 -7.77 -37.67 -23.78
C GLY A 40 -6.33 -37.43 -23.31
N THR A 41 -5.78 -38.01 -22.23
CA THR A 41 -6.10 -39.20 -21.42
C THR A 41 -5.25 -39.22 -20.14
N ALA A 42 -5.86 -39.70 -19.04
CA ALA A 42 -5.33 -40.52 -17.93
C ALA A 42 -4.06 -40.11 -17.14
N GLY A 43 -4.25 -40.01 -15.82
CA GLY A 43 -3.22 -40.09 -14.79
C GLY A 43 -3.85 -39.98 -13.39
N ALA A 44 -4.33 -41.10 -12.86
CA ALA A 44 -5.00 -41.18 -11.56
C ALA A 44 -4.04 -40.88 -10.40
N VAL A 45 -4.48 -40.05 -9.45
CA VAL A 45 -3.91 -39.96 -8.10
C VAL A 45 -5.08 -39.97 -7.12
N GLU A 46 -5.04 -40.91 -6.19
CA GLU A 46 -6.09 -41.21 -5.22
C GLU A 46 -6.45 -40.00 -4.35
N SER A 47 -7.73 -39.62 -4.32
CA SER A 47 -8.26 -38.69 -3.33
C SER A 47 -9.23 -39.44 -2.41
N CYS A 48 -8.93 -39.50 -1.11
CA CYS A 48 -9.92 -39.85 -0.10
C CYS A 48 -11.02 -38.79 -0.08
N GLY A 49 -12.12 -39.03 -0.79
CA GLY A 49 -13.30 -38.17 -0.76
C GLY A 49 -14.21 -38.49 0.41
N CYS A 50 -14.60 -37.48 1.19
CA CYS A 50 -15.73 -37.60 2.10
C CYS A 50 -17.03 -37.60 1.28
N THR A 51 -17.79 -38.70 1.34
CA THR A 51 -19.10 -38.79 0.68
C THR A 51 -20.20 -38.36 1.65
N THR A 52 -20.76 -37.18 1.46
CA THR A 52 -21.99 -36.77 2.15
C THR A 52 -23.18 -37.40 1.45
N ARG A 53 -23.91 -38.28 2.16
CA ARG A 53 -25.21 -38.77 1.71
C ARG A 53 -26.30 -37.93 2.37
N TRP A 54 -27.25 -37.47 1.59
CA TRP A 54 -28.49 -36.89 2.08
C TRP A 54 -29.66 -37.76 1.60
N GLU A 55 -30.68 -37.90 2.45
CA GLU A 55 -31.99 -38.38 2.06
C GLU A 55 -32.97 -37.24 2.31
N THR A 56 -33.83 -36.97 1.32
CA THR A 56 -34.92 -36.00 1.49
C THR A 56 -36.17 -36.76 1.94
N VAL A 57 -36.61 -36.52 3.16
CA VAL A 57 -37.90 -37.00 3.66
C VAL A 57 -38.91 -35.88 3.47
N THR A 58 -40.00 -36.16 2.74
CA THR A 58 -41.10 -35.20 2.54
C THR A 58 -42.28 -35.61 3.43
N GLY A 59 -42.72 -34.72 4.31
CA GLY A 59 -43.85 -34.92 5.21
C GLY A 59 -44.40 -33.58 5.72
N GLU A 60 -45.63 -33.58 6.24
CA GLU A 60 -46.26 -32.36 6.74
C GLU A 60 -45.56 -31.81 8.01
N PRO A 61 -45.52 -30.48 8.19
CA PRO A 61 -44.78 -29.85 9.28
C PRO A 61 -45.31 -30.28 10.65
N THR A 62 -44.43 -30.89 11.45
CA THR A 62 -44.69 -31.24 12.85
C THR A 62 -43.69 -30.54 13.77
N LEU A 63 -44.18 -30.00 14.87
CA LEU A 63 -43.39 -29.30 15.89
C LEU A 63 -42.58 -30.32 16.69
N HIS A 64 -41.24 -30.25 16.62
CA HIS A 64 -40.36 -31.12 17.38
C HIS A 64 -39.89 -30.42 18.66
N ASN A 65 -40.40 -30.86 19.82
CA ASN A 65 -39.87 -30.50 21.14
C ASN A 65 -38.94 -31.62 21.63
N PRO A 66 -37.61 -31.44 21.64
CA PRO A 66 -36.70 -32.39 22.26
C PRO A 66 -36.85 -32.39 23.80
N PRO A 67 -36.69 -33.54 24.48
CA PRO A 67 -36.80 -33.64 25.93
C PRO A 67 -35.59 -33.00 26.64
N PRO A 68 -35.77 -32.46 27.86
CA PRO A 68 -34.69 -31.82 28.60
C PRO A 68 -33.63 -32.84 29.04
N THR A 69 -32.36 -32.51 28.81
CA THR A 69 -31.24 -33.33 29.30
C THR A 69 -31.04 -33.10 30.80
N SER A 70 -30.96 -34.21 31.54
CA SER A 70 -30.88 -34.28 32.99
C SER A 70 -29.62 -33.62 33.57
N THR A 71 -29.82 -32.65 34.46
CA THR A 71 -28.78 -32.17 35.38
C THR A 71 -28.87 -32.97 36.67
N LYS A 72 -27.73 -33.51 37.13
CA LYS A 72 -27.61 -34.30 38.35
C LYS A 72 -27.53 -33.35 39.55
N GLU A 73 -28.60 -33.30 40.35
CA GLU A 73 -28.64 -32.55 41.61
C GLU A 73 -27.67 -33.15 42.64
N THR A 74 -26.99 -32.28 43.40
CA THR A 74 -26.56 -32.58 44.77
C THR A 74 -27.11 -31.46 45.66
N SER A 75 -27.88 -31.89 46.65
CA SER A 75 -28.72 -31.12 47.58
C SER A 75 -27.93 -30.37 48.66
N SER A 76 -28.36 -29.15 49.04
CA SER A 76 -28.86 -28.89 50.42
C SER A 76 -29.33 -27.46 50.70
N SER A 77 -30.56 -27.40 51.23
CA SER A 77 -31.22 -26.45 52.14
C SER A 77 -31.21 -24.93 51.86
N VAL A 78 -32.42 -24.43 51.63
CA VAL A 78 -32.83 -23.03 51.77
C VAL A 78 -33.08 -22.69 53.24
N ALA A 79 -32.43 -21.63 53.73
CA ALA A 79 -32.83 -20.88 54.93
C ALA A 79 -33.28 -19.46 54.48
N PRO A 80 -34.19 -18.79 55.22
CA PRO A 80 -34.86 -17.60 54.74
C PRO A 80 -33.94 -16.37 54.74
N VAL A 81 -34.16 -15.53 53.73
CA VAL A 81 -33.52 -14.24 53.44
C VAL A 81 -33.58 -13.29 54.64
N PRO A 82 -32.44 -12.76 55.14
CA PRO A 82 -32.45 -11.52 55.88
C PRO A 82 -32.37 -10.35 54.89
N THR A 83 -33.38 -9.50 54.92
CA THR A 83 -33.41 -8.20 54.26
C THR A 83 -32.26 -7.36 54.80
N THR A 84 -31.20 -7.19 54.02
CA THR A 84 -30.11 -6.25 54.32
C THR A 84 -30.27 -5.05 53.41
N SER A 85 -30.58 -3.92 54.04
CA SER A 85 -30.52 -2.59 53.45
C SER A 85 -29.09 -2.35 52.96
N GLU A 86 -28.89 -2.39 51.65
CA GLU A 86 -27.61 -2.03 51.03
C GLU A 86 -27.39 -0.53 51.20
N ALA A 87 -26.36 -0.19 51.97
CA ALA A 87 -25.84 1.17 52.05
C ALA A 87 -25.31 1.57 50.66
N PRO A 88 -25.47 2.84 50.23
CA PRO A 88 -25.06 3.27 48.91
C PRO A 88 -23.55 3.03 48.72
N ILE A 89 -23.23 2.25 47.68
CA ILE A 89 -21.87 2.09 47.18
C ILE A 89 -21.34 3.50 46.87
N PRO A 90 -20.17 3.90 47.39
CA PRO A 90 -19.61 5.22 47.08
C PRO A 90 -19.36 5.28 45.57
N VAL A 91 -20.03 6.21 44.91
CA VAL A 91 -19.78 6.56 43.50
C VAL A 91 -18.36 7.13 43.45
N VAL A 92 -17.40 6.28 43.10
CA VAL A 92 -16.07 6.72 42.68
C VAL A 92 -16.28 7.42 41.34
N THR A 93 -16.41 8.74 41.39
CA THR A 93 -16.32 9.59 40.20
C THR A 93 -14.86 9.53 39.74
N VAL A 94 -14.57 8.60 38.84
CA VAL A 94 -13.29 8.59 38.13
C VAL A 94 -13.27 9.89 37.31
N PRO A 95 -12.27 10.78 37.48
CA PRO A 95 -12.19 11.99 36.68
C PRO A 95 -12.12 11.60 35.21
N VAL A 96 -13.08 12.09 34.41
CA VAL A 96 -13.06 11.95 32.95
C VAL A 96 -11.84 12.73 32.46
N VAL A 97 -10.76 12.01 32.16
CA VAL A 97 -9.57 12.59 31.55
C VAL A 97 -10.01 13.11 30.16
N PRO A 98 -9.83 14.39 29.82
CA PRO A 98 -10.15 14.88 28.49
C PRO A 98 -9.19 14.22 27.50
N LEU A 99 -9.73 13.47 26.54
CA LEU A 99 -8.96 12.82 25.47
C LEU A 99 -9.01 13.69 24.20
N PRO A 100 -8.02 13.59 23.29
CA PRO A 100 -7.97 14.36 22.06
C PRO A 100 -9.03 13.84 21.07
N THR A 101 -10.28 14.23 21.28
CA THR A 101 -11.41 13.88 20.40
C THR A 101 -11.64 15.04 19.44
N PRO A 102 -11.45 14.90 18.12
CA PRO A 102 -11.87 15.93 17.17
C PRO A 102 -13.41 15.94 17.14
N SER A 103 -14.02 16.91 17.83
CA SER A 103 -15.46 17.13 17.76
C SER A 103 -15.77 18.36 16.89
N PRO A 104 -16.68 18.27 15.91
CA PRO A 104 -17.16 19.44 15.20
C PRO A 104 -17.93 20.35 16.19
N THR A 105 -17.48 21.59 16.36
CA THR A 105 -18.23 22.59 17.14
C THR A 105 -18.97 23.50 16.16
N THR A 106 -20.30 23.49 16.21
CA THR A 106 -21.13 24.43 15.43
C THR A 106 -21.12 25.79 16.11
N LEU A 107 -20.62 26.81 15.40
CA LEU A 107 -20.51 28.18 15.91
C LEU A 107 -21.47 29.11 15.15
N GLN A 108 -22.09 30.04 15.87
CA GLN A 108 -22.92 31.10 15.29
C GLN A 108 -22.05 32.19 14.66
N PRO A 109 -22.56 33.00 13.70
CA PRO A 109 -21.81 34.10 13.09
C PRO A 109 -21.25 35.08 14.13
N GLY A 110 -19.95 35.36 14.07
CA GLY A 110 -19.22 36.16 15.07
C GLY A 110 -17.74 35.82 15.15
N THR A 111 -16.98 36.62 15.90
CA THR A 111 -15.56 36.34 16.20
C THR A 111 -15.47 35.45 17.44
N HIS A 112 -14.89 34.27 17.29
CA HIS A 112 -14.72 33.29 18.36
C HIS A 112 -13.25 33.00 18.59
N THR A 113 -12.85 32.88 19.85
CA THR A 113 -11.49 32.50 20.26
C THR A 113 -11.53 31.16 20.98
N ILE A 114 -10.88 30.16 20.39
CA ILE A 114 -10.66 28.85 21.02
C ILE A 114 -9.30 28.89 21.71
N PRO A 115 -9.24 28.69 23.05
CA PRO A 115 -7.97 28.74 23.79
C PRO A 115 -7.10 27.51 23.50
N ALA A 116 -5.78 27.64 23.66
CA ALA A 116 -4.85 26.52 23.51
C ALA A 116 -5.11 25.45 24.58
N THR A 117 -5.12 24.18 24.17
CA THR A 117 -5.34 23.04 25.08
C THR A 117 -4.25 21.98 24.87
N THR A 118 -3.63 21.52 25.96
CA THR A 118 -2.64 20.44 25.94
C THR A 118 -3.20 19.23 26.69
N ILE A 119 -3.20 18.06 26.06
CA ILE A 119 -3.66 16.80 26.63
C ILE A 119 -2.50 15.81 26.63
N THR A 120 -2.21 15.20 27.78
CA THR A 120 -1.23 14.11 27.88
C THR A 120 -1.97 12.79 28.02
N VAL A 121 -1.75 11.88 27.08
CA VAL A 121 -2.28 10.51 27.10
C VAL A 121 -1.16 9.59 27.57
N THR A 122 -1.35 8.89 28.68
CA THR A 122 -0.33 8.04 29.29
C THR A 122 -0.44 6.56 28.91
N GLU A 123 -1.59 6.14 28.39
CA GLU A 123 -1.90 4.76 28.03
C GLU A 123 -2.67 4.72 26.70
N GLU A 124 -2.47 3.65 25.93
CA GLU A 124 -3.20 3.46 24.67
C GLU A 124 -4.71 3.39 24.94
N THR A 125 -5.48 4.16 24.19
CA THR A 125 -6.93 4.28 24.39
C THR A 125 -7.65 4.45 23.07
N THR A 126 -8.88 3.94 22.98
CA THR A 126 -9.72 4.05 21.78
C THR A 126 -10.69 5.21 21.95
N VAL A 127 -10.67 6.16 21.02
CA VAL A 127 -11.58 7.32 20.97
C VAL A 127 -12.45 7.29 19.74
N CYS A 128 -13.48 8.13 19.71
CA CYS A 128 -14.24 8.38 18.48
C CYS A 128 -13.45 9.30 17.55
N GLY A 129 -13.03 8.77 16.39
CA GLY A 129 -12.72 9.59 15.22
C GLY A 129 -13.97 9.81 14.36
N ALA A 130 -13.86 10.62 13.32
CA ALA A 130 -14.92 10.78 12.33
C ALA A 130 -14.40 10.39 10.93
N THR A 131 -15.22 9.63 10.22
CA THR A 131 -15.00 9.22 8.82
C THR A 131 -16.15 9.74 7.98
N SER A 132 -15.88 10.16 6.74
CA SER A 132 -16.90 10.59 5.79
C SER A 132 -16.97 9.66 4.58
N THR A 133 -18.16 9.38 4.08
CA THR A 133 -18.33 8.68 2.80
C THR A 133 -19.42 9.34 1.96
N SER A 134 -19.23 9.33 0.63
CA SER A 134 -20.20 9.84 -0.34
C SER A 134 -21.07 8.69 -0.82
N VAL A 135 -22.39 8.81 -0.67
CA VAL A 135 -23.33 7.77 -1.09
C VAL A 135 -24.42 8.33 -2.01
N PRO A 136 -24.78 7.60 -3.08
CA PRO A 136 -25.92 7.96 -3.94
C PRO A 136 -27.25 7.74 -3.22
N GLU A 137 -28.37 8.13 -3.83
CA GLU A 137 -29.72 7.80 -3.34
C GLU A 137 -29.84 6.29 -3.06
N GLY A 138 -30.36 5.93 -1.87
CA GLY A 138 -30.57 4.54 -1.46
C GLY A 138 -30.21 4.27 -0.01
N THR A 139 -30.32 3.00 0.37
CA THR A 139 -29.96 2.50 1.71
C THR A 139 -28.53 1.99 1.72
N HIS A 140 -27.72 2.53 2.63
CA HIS A 140 -26.29 2.24 2.75
C HIS A 140 -25.94 1.76 4.15
N THR A 141 -25.04 0.78 4.21
CA THR A 141 -24.48 0.25 5.45
C THR A 141 -23.10 0.88 5.69
N TYR A 142 -22.84 1.35 6.91
CA TYR A 142 -21.61 2.06 7.26
C TYR A 142 -21.22 1.85 8.72
N GLY A 143 -19.97 2.18 9.05
CA GLY A 143 -19.43 1.97 10.39
C GLY A 143 -19.29 0.48 10.74
N GLY A 144 -19.19 0.21 12.03
CA GLY A 144 -18.89 -1.12 12.57
C GLY A 144 -17.39 -1.44 12.57
N VAL A 145 -17.05 -2.56 13.21
CA VAL A 145 -15.68 -3.10 13.27
C VAL A 145 -15.63 -4.37 12.43
N THR A 146 -14.77 -4.39 11.42
CA THR A 146 -14.53 -5.59 10.62
C THR A 146 -13.55 -6.50 11.35
N THR A 147 -13.94 -7.76 11.54
CA THR A 147 -13.10 -8.80 12.12
C THR A 147 -13.11 -10.04 11.23
N VAL A 148 -12.02 -10.80 11.27
CA VAL A 148 -11.90 -12.08 10.58
C VAL A 148 -11.66 -13.15 11.62
N VAL A 149 -12.51 -14.18 11.62
CA VAL A 149 -12.33 -15.34 12.50
C VAL A 149 -12.06 -16.59 11.67
N VAL A 150 -11.25 -17.50 12.22
CA VAL A 150 -10.87 -18.77 11.56
C VAL A 150 -11.69 -19.97 12.06
N THR A 151 -12.34 -19.82 13.21
CA THR A 151 -13.25 -20.80 13.84
C THR A 151 -14.35 -20.04 14.58
N GLU A 152 -15.41 -20.73 15.01
CA GLU A 152 -16.43 -20.14 15.88
C GLU A 152 -15.76 -19.43 17.06
N THR A 153 -15.96 -18.10 17.15
CA THR A 153 -15.28 -17.26 18.13
C THR A 153 -16.19 -16.13 18.55
N THR A 154 -16.19 -15.82 19.84
CA THR A 154 -16.85 -14.62 20.37
C THR A 154 -15.86 -13.46 20.39
N VAL A 155 -16.12 -12.43 19.59
CA VAL A 155 -15.28 -11.24 19.47
C VAL A 155 -15.88 -10.12 20.32
N THR A 156 -15.05 -9.50 21.17
CA THR A 156 -15.42 -8.27 21.90
C THR A 156 -14.58 -7.14 21.34
N CYS A 157 -15.22 -6.08 20.84
CA CYS A 157 -14.54 -4.94 20.25
C CYS A 157 -15.22 -3.60 20.61
N PRO A 158 -14.45 -2.51 20.74
CA PRO A 158 -15.01 -1.17 20.90
C PRO A 158 -15.61 -0.70 19.57
N ILE A 159 -16.89 -0.35 19.57
CA ILE A 159 -17.58 0.26 18.44
C ILE A 159 -17.82 1.74 18.72
N ALA A 160 -17.72 2.58 17.69
CA ALA A 160 -18.06 3.99 17.79
C ALA A 160 -19.50 4.19 17.30
N THR A 161 -20.34 4.77 18.15
CA THR A 161 -21.76 5.01 17.86
C THR A 161 -22.18 6.40 18.31
N VAL A 162 -23.37 6.85 17.90
CA VAL A 162 -23.96 8.10 18.38
C VAL A 162 -24.97 7.81 19.48
N SER A 163 -24.93 8.60 20.56
CA SER A 163 -25.90 8.57 21.64
C SER A 163 -26.56 9.93 21.78
N THR A 164 -27.90 9.96 21.83
CA THR A 164 -28.68 11.19 21.98
C THR A 164 -29.31 11.25 23.37
N SER A 165 -28.97 12.28 24.14
CA SER A 165 -29.58 12.56 25.44
C SER A 165 -29.91 14.05 25.55
N ASN A 166 -31.12 14.38 25.99
CA ASN A 166 -31.61 15.76 26.12
C ASN A 166 -31.46 16.63 24.85
N GLY A 167 -31.60 16.03 23.66
CA GLY A 167 -31.48 16.73 22.38
C GLY A 167 -30.05 17.00 21.91
N VAL A 168 -29.04 16.52 22.63
CA VAL A 168 -27.63 16.59 22.23
C VAL A 168 -27.17 15.21 21.76
N THR A 169 -26.68 15.14 20.52
CA THR A 169 -26.10 13.92 19.93
C THR A 169 -24.58 13.94 20.14
N THR A 170 -24.04 12.91 20.79
CA THR A 170 -22.60 12.79 21.06
C THR A 170 -22.10 11.44 20.55
N SER A 171 -20.89 11.41 19.99
CA SER A 171 -20.23 10.15 19.63
C SER A 171 -19.64 9.49 20.88
N VAL A 172 -19.87 8.19 21.05
CA VAL A 172 -19.41 7.39 22.20
C VAL A 172 -18.79 6.07 21.72
N ILE A 173 -17.75 5.61 22.43
CA ILE A 173 -17.22 4.25 22.28
C ILE A 173 -18.00 3.34 23.23
N VAL A 174 -18.54 2.25 22.71
CA VAL A 174 -19.25 1.22 23.48
C VAL A 174 -18.61 -0.13 23.16
N GLU A 175 -18.33 -0.94 24.18
CA GLU A 175 -17.89 -2.32 23.93
C GLU A 175 -19.07 -3.17 23.48
N THR A 176 -18.87 -3.95 22.42
CA THR A 176 -19.87 -4.90 21.92
C THR A 176 -19.23 -6.27 21.76
N THR A 177 -19.99 -7.29 22.13
CA THR A 177 -19.63 -8.70 21.94
C THR A 177 -20.49 -9.31 20.84
N TYR A 178 -19.86 -9.99 19.89
CA TYR A 178 -20.52 -10.67 18.78
C TYR A 178 -19.98 -12.09 18.62
N VAL A 179 -20.88 -13.06 18.48
CA VAL A 179 -20.52 -14.45 18.23
C VAL A 179 -20.41 -14.66 16.72
N CYS A 180 -19.21 -14.88 16.24
CA CYS A 180 -18.94 -15.28 14.87
C CYS A 180 -19.11 -16.82 14.78
N PRO A 181 -20.17 -17.35 14.15
CA PRO A 181 -20.52 -18.78 14.22
C PRO A 181 -19.59 -19.69 13.40
N SER A 182 -18.83 -19.15 12.45
CA SER A 182 -17.95 -19.92 11.57
C SER A 182 -16.83 -19.05 11.01
N ALA A 183 -15.85 -19.69 10.36
CA ALA A 183 -14.78 -18.98 9.66
C ALA A 183 -15.37 -18.00 8.63
N GLY A 184 -14.92 -16.75 8.67
CA GLY A 184 -15.42 -15.70 7.78
C GLY A 184 -15.11 -14.29 8.27
N THR A 185 -15.45 -13.32 7.43
CA THR A 185 -15.35 -11.89 7.73
C THR A 185 -16.69 -11.39 8.24
N TYR A 186 -16.68 -10.73 9.40
CA TYR A 186 -17.87 -10.17 10.03
C TYR A 186 -17.69 -8.67 10.20
N THR A 187 -18.75 -7.90 9.92
CA THR A 187 -18.83 -6.50 10.33
C THR A 187 -19.71 -6.44 11.56
N ILE A 188 -19.12 -6.11 12.71
CA ILE A 188 -19.79 -6.07 14.00
C ILE A 188 -20.42 -4.70 14.19
N ALA A 189 -21.72 -4.68 14.50
CA ALA A 189 -22.55 -3.49 14.70
C ALA A 189 -22.46 -2.42 13.59
N PRO A 190 -22.66 -2.79 12.31
CA PRO A 190 -22.80 -1.79 11.26
C PRO A 190 -24.10 -0.99 11.47
N SER A 191 -24.08 0.27 11.05
CA SER A 191 -25.25 1.13 10.99
C SER A 191 -25.79 1.18 9.56
N THR A 192 -27.07 1.48 9.41
CA THR A 192 -27.69 1.72 8.10
C THR A 192 -28.33 3.09 8.04
N THR A 193 -28.28 3.74 6.88
CA THR A 193 -28.95 5.02 6.62
C THR A 193 -29.56 4.98 5.23
N THR A 194 -30.67 5.68 5.05
CA THR A 194 -31.31 5.86 3.75
C THR A 194 -31.23 7.33 3.40
N VAL A 195 -30.61 7.64 2.26
CA VAL A 195 -30.54 9.00 1.72
C VAL A 195 -31.43 9.10 0.48
N THR A 196 -32.15 10.21 0.35
CA THR A 196 -33.05 10.48 -0.78
C THR A 196 -32.36 11.17 -1.94
N GLU A 197 -31.14 11.67 -1.73
CA GLU A 197 -30.30 12.30 -2.74
C GLU A 197 -28.82 12.03 -2.42
N SER A 198 -27.95 12.15 -3.42
CA SER A 198 -26.50 11.91 -3.25
C SER A 198 -25.91 12.85 -2.19
N THR A 199 -25.38 12.29 -1.10
CA THR A 199 -24.96 13.05 0.09
C THR A 199 -23.64 12.51 0.63
N VAL A 200 -22.78 13.42 1.12
CA VAL A 200 -21.62 13.06 1.96
C VAL A 200 -22.10 13.02 3.40
N PHE A 201 -22.02 11.86 4.04
CA PHE A 201 -22.35 11.75 5.46
C PHE A 201 -21.10 11.41 6.29
N VAL A 202 -21.03 11.98 7.48
CA VAL A 202 -19.96 11.78 8.46
C VAL A 202 -20.48 10.87 9.56
N TYR A 203 -19.71 9.85 9.92
CA TYR A 203 -20.06 8.90 10.97
C TYR A 203 -18.85 8.61 11.87
N PRO A 204 -19.09 8.28 13.15
CA PRO A 204 -18.00 8.02 14.08
C PRO A 204 -17.35 6.66 13.79
N THR A 205 -16.03 6.59 13.93
CA THR A 205 -15.25 5.35 13.80
C THR A 205 -14.26 5.23 14.95
N PRO A 206 -14.03 4.02 15.52
CA PRO A 206 -13.02 3.83 16.55
C PRO A 206 -11.64 4.25 16.03
N THR A 207 -10.91 5.04 16.79
CA THR A 207 -9.55 5.49 16.47
C THR A 207 -8.66 5.25 17.68
N THR A 208 -7.55 4.55 17.47
CA THR A 208 -6.57 4.31 18.54
C THR A 208 -5.69 5.54 18.74
N VAL A 209 -5.60 6.00 19.98
CA VAL A 209 -4.69 7.06 20.43
C VAL A 209 -3.59 6.42 21.24
N VAL A 210 -2.35 6.56 20.77
CA VAL A 210 -1.16 6.06 21.46
C VAL A 210 -0.70 7.05 22.53
N PRO A 211 0.08 6.61 23.55
CA PRO A 211 0.62 7.52 24.56
C PRO A 211 1.42 8.68 23.96
N GLY A 212 1.14 9.92 24.38
CA GLY A 212 1.75 11.12 23.82
C GLY A 212 1.14 12.43 24.35
N THR A 213 1.81 13.54 24.06
CA THR A 213 1.29 14.89 24.35
C THR A 213 0.70 15.50 23.07
N TYR A 214 -0.57 15.89 23.16
CA TYR A 214 -1.38 16.44 22.07
C TYR A 214 -1.64 17.91 22.36
N THR A 215 -1.30 18.80 21.43
CA THR A 215 -1.50 20.24 21.62
C THR A 215 -2.43 20.78 20.55
N GLN A 216 -3.45 21.53 20.98
CA GLN A 216 -4.30 22.34 20.13
C GLN A 216 -3.86 23.80 20.29
N PRO A 217 -3.35 24.47 19.24
CA PRO A 217 -3.00 25.89 19.32
C PRO A 217 -4.26 26.76 19.41
N ALA A 218 -4.13 27.97 19.98
CA ALA A 218 -5.24 28.92 20.05
C ALA A 218 -5.58 29.44 18.65
N ILE A 219 -6.86 29.39 18.27
CA ILE A 219 -7.34 29.86 16.96
C ILE A 219 -8.42 30.91 17.20
N THR A 220 -8.29 32.07 16.54
CA THR A 220 -9.32 33.10 16.48
C THR A 220 -9.82 33.23 15.05
N THR A 221 -11.11 32.92 14.83
CA THR A 221 -11.73 32.97 13.51
C THR A 221 -13.01 33.78 13.57
N THR A 222 -13.27 34.56 12.50
CA THR A 222 -14.52 35.29 12.31
C THR A 222 -15.36 34.56 11.28
N ILE A 223 -16.53 34.08 11.70
CA ILE A 223 -17.44 33.26 10.89
C ILE A 223 -18.58 34.15 10.39
N THR A 224 -18.85 34.14 9.09
CA THR A 224 -19.89 34.96 8.42
C THR A 224 -21.13 34.17 8.01
N GLU A 225 -21.14 32.83 8.14
CA GLU A 225 -22.23 31.95 7.71
C GLU A 225 -22.78 31.11 8.88
N THR A 226 -24.08 30.77 8.82
CA THR A 226 -24.70 29.81 9.73
C THR A 226 -24.27 28.37 9.39
N ASP A 227 -24.09 27.52 10.40
CA ASP A 227 -23.73 26.09 10.29
C ASP A 227 -22.29 25.78 9.80
N TYR A 228 -21.35 26.70 10.00
CA TYR A 228 -19.94 26.50 9.68
C TYR A 228 -19.26 25.50 10.64
N VAL A 229 -18.66 24.44 10.08
CA VAL A 229 -17.96 23.38 10.84
C VAL A 229 -16.46 23.63 10.83
N VAL A 230 -15.87 23.90 12.00
CA VAL A 230 -14.41 24.00 12.18
C VAL A 230 -13.86 22.63 12.60
N TYR A 231 -12.86 22.15 11.87
CA TYR A 231 -12.15 20.91 12.18
C TYR A 231 -10.73 21.25 12.66
N CYS A 232 -10.44 21.01 13.94
CA CYS A 232 -9.12 21.25 14.53
C CYS A 232 -8.42 19.91 14.81
N PRO A 233 -7.45 19.47 13.99
CA PRO A 233 -6.66 18.29 14.32
C PRO A 233 -5.71 18.59 15.50
N TYR A 234 -5.62 17.66 16.46
CA TYR A 234 -4.57 17.69 17.48
C TYR A 234 -3.24 17.28 16.84
N THR A 235 -2.22 18.13 16.94
CA THR A 235 -0.85 17.79 16.53
C THR A 235 -0.07 17.25 17.73
N SER A 236 0.62 16.12 17.55
CA SER A 236 1.61 15.64 18.51
C SER A 236 2.91 16.40 18.26
N SER A 237 3.35 17.17 19.26
CA SER A 237 4.58 17.96 19.15
C SER A 237 5.44 17.79 20.40
N SER A 238 6.72 17.50 20.15
CA SER A 238 7.80 17.52 21.14
C SER A 238 8.19 18.98 21.41
N ALA A 239 8.05 19.39 22.68
CA ALA A 239 8.54 20.59 23.38
C ALA A 239 9.07 21.79 22.57
N GLU A 240 8.45 22.97 22.76
CA GLU A 240 8.86 24.25 22.15
C GLU A 240 9.21 25.32 23.20
N LEU A 241 10.18 26.19 22.87
CA LEU A 241 10.67 27.39 23.59
C LEU A 241 10.40 28.66 22.73
N PRO A 242 10.43 29.89 23.28
CA PRO A 242 9.59 31.00 22.79
C PRO A 242 10.11 31.78 21.58
N VAL A 243 9.16 32.33 20.82
CA VAL A 243 9.25 33.07 19.55
C VAL A 243 9.76 34.51 19.72
N PRO A 244 10.68 35.01 18.85
CA PRO A 244 10.80 36.43 18.56
C PRO A 244 10.21 36.80 17.19
N THR A 245 9.63 38.00 17.15
CA THR A 245 8.93 38.64 16.04
C THR A 245 9.93 39.24 15.04
N SER A 246 9.78 39.03 13.73
CA SER A 246 10.39 39.91 12.71
C SER A 246 9.76 39.77 11.31
N THR A 247 9.42 40.96 10.80
CA THR A 247 9.03 41.47 9.48
C THR A 247 9.43 40.72 8.19
N SER A 248 8.45 40.70 7.27
CA SER A 248 8.51 40.33 5.84
C SER A 248 9.41 41.23 4.99
N PRO A 249 10.07 40.67 3.95
CA PRO A 249 10.36 41.37 2.72
C PRO A 249 9.51 40.85 1.52
N ALA A 250 9.50 41.70 0.49
CA ALA A 250 8.61 41.77 -0.67
C ALA A 250 8.83 40.65 -1.74
N PRO A 251 7.93 40.52 -2.75
CA PRO A 251 7.78 39.32 -3.57
C PRO A 251 8.88 39.20 -4.66
N VAL A 252 9.45 38.00 -4.81
CA VAL A 252 10.39 37.65 -5.88
C VAL A 252 9.64 36.97 -7.02
N GLN A 253 10.02 37.37 -8.23
CA GLN A 253 9.44 36.97 -9.52
C GLN A 253 9.50 35.47 -9.77
N THR A 254 8.43 34.96 -10.37
CA THR A 254 8.23 33.59 -10.84
C THR A 254 9.22 33.24 -11.95
N SER A 255 10.13 32.31 -11.70
CA SER A 255 10.88 31.58 -12.73
C SER A 255 10.41 30.13 -12.78
N GLU A 256 10.23 29.63 -13.99
CA GLU A 256 9.85 28.26 -14.36
C GLU A 256 10.71 27.19 -13.64
N PRO A 257 10.13 26.04 -13.19
CA PRO A 257 10.88 25.03 -12.43
C PRO A 257 12.00 24.41 -13.29
N ALA A 258 13.21 24.37 -12.73
CA ALA A 258 14.36 23.73 -13.38
C ALA A 258 14.20 22.20 -13.40
N LYS A 259 14.39 21.59 -14.58
CA LYS A 259 14.40 20.12 -14.76
C LYS A 259 15.54 19.49 -13.93
N PRO A 260 15.28 18.42 -13.14
CA PRO A 260 16.32 17.76 -12.35
C PRO A 260 17.39 17.15 -13.27
N SER A 261 18.66 17.34 -12.91
CA SER A 261 19.80 16.82 -13.68
C SER A 261 20.01 15.31 -13.39
N PRO A 262 20.51 14.53 -14.37
CA PRO A 262 20.85 13.13 -14.16
C PRO A 262 21.93 12.96 -13.09
N ASN A 263 21.86 11.89 -12.29
CA ASN A 263 22.94 11.52 -11.36
C ASN A 263 24.24 11.19 -12.13
N ALA A 264 25.39 11.46 -11.50
CA ALA A 264 26.71 11.06 -12.00
C ALA A 264 26.80 9.52 -12.05
N GLY A 265 26.46 8.95 -13.21
CA GLY A 265 26.23 7.52 -13.41
C GLY A 265 25.10 7.20 -14.42
N GLY A 266 24.32 8.20 -14.83
CA GLY A 266 23.37 8.14 -15.96
C GLY A 266 21.99 7.57 -15.65
N LEU A 267 21.83 6.80 -14.57
CA LEU A 267 20.53 6.27 -14.11
C LEU A 267 20.11 6.92 -12.79
N GLY A 268 18.81 7.18 -12.65
CA GLY A 268 18.27 7.87 -11.48
C GLY A 268 18.26 9.39 -11.61
N THR A 269 17.72 10.04 -10.58
CA THR A 269 17.71 11.50 -10.39
C THR A 269 18.12 11.84 -8.96
N THR A 270 18.45 13.10 -8.72
CA THR A 270 18.67 13.62 -7.36
C THR A 270 17.36 13.92 -6.62
N GLY A 271 16.22 13.86 -7.31
CA GLY A 271 14.90 14.15 -6.74
C GLY A 271 14.12 12.88 -6.36
N ASP A 272 12.86 13.07 -5.96
CA ASP A 272 12.02 11.99 -5.42
C ASP A 272 11.21 11.23 -6.50
N GLN A 273 11.23 11.69 -7.75
CA GLN A 273 10.56 11.04 -8.87
C GLN A 273 11.54 10.78 -10.03
N TRP A 274 12.18 9.62 -10.05
CA TRP A 274 12.93 9.19 -11.24
C TRP A 274 12.02 8.62 -12.32
N ALA A 275 11.42 7.46 -12.04
CA ALA A 275 10.75 6.66 -13.05
C ALA A 275 9.44 6.04 -12.56
N ILE A 276 8.55 5.71 -13.49
CA ILE A 276 7.29 5.01 -13.21
C ILE A 276 7.04 3.91 -14.25
N THR A 277 6.46 2.79 -13.83
CA THR A 277 6.06 1.72 -14.74
C THR A 277 4.79 2.08 -15.48
N TYR A 278 4.76 1.75 -16.78
CA TYR A 278 3.64 2.06 -17.66
C TYR A 278 3.28 0.87 -18.55
N THR A 279 1.97 0.68 -18.73
CA THR A 279 1.40 -0.28 -19.67
C THR A 279 0.47 0.46 -20.63
N PRO A 280 0.52 0.19 -21.95
CA PRO A 280 -0.33 0.85 -22.94
C PRO A 280 -1.72 0.18 -23.04
N TYR A 281 -2.29 -0.24 -21.90
CA TYR A 281 -3.61 -0.85 -21.83
C TYR A 281 -4.61 0.06 -21.11
N ASP A 282 -5.87 -0.06 -21.48
CA ASP A 282 -6.97 0.46 -20.68
C ASP A 282 -7.28 -0.45 -19.47
N GLN A 283 -8.26 -0.05 -18.65
CA GLN A 283 -8.69 -0.82 -17.49
C GLN A 283 -9.17 -2.24 -17.88
N ALA A 284 -9.76 -2.41 -19.05
CA ALA A 284 -10.22 -3.70 -19.56
C ALA A 284 -9.07 -4.56 -20.17
N GLY A 285 -7.83 -4.07 -20.14
CA GLY A 285 -6.67 -4.75 -20.71
C GLY A 285 -6.60 -4.67 -22.23
N GLN A 286 -7.37 -3.78 -22.86
CA GLN A 286 -7.31 -3.55 -24.30
C GLN A 286 -6.24 -2.52 -24.65
N CYS A 287 -5.68 -2.61 -25.85
CA CYS A 287 -4.69 -1.65 -26.32
C CYS A 287 -5.27 -0.23 -26.38
N LYS A 288 -4.61 0.71 -25.70
CA LYS A 288 -4.84 2.15 -25.91
C LYS A 288 -4.40 2.53 -27.32
N ASP A 289 -5.08 3.52 -27.89
CA ASP A 289 -4.60 4.16 -29.12
C ASP A 289 -3.41 5.10 -28.84
N ALA A 290 -2.77 5.57 -29.91
CA ALA A 290 -1.58 6.41 -29.79
C ALA A 290 -1.83 7.75 -29.08
N ASN A 291 -3.03 8.33 -29.20
CA ASN A 291 -3.35 9.60 -28.55
C ASN A 291 -3.55 9.41 -27.05
N ALA A 292 -4.24 8.35 -26.64
CA ALA A 292 -4.39 8.00 -25.23
C ALA A 292 -3.03 7.73 -24.56
N VAL A 293 -2.12 7.03 -25.25
CA VAL A 293 -0.74 6.83 -24.75
C VAL A 293 0.00 8.17 -24.65
N LEU A 294 -0.13 9.04 -25.65
CA LEU A 294 0.49 10.37 -25.63
C LEU A 294 0.01 11.21 -24.44
N ASP A 295 -1.31 11.23 -24.18
CA ASP A 295 -1.92 11.96 -23.07
C ASP A 295 -1.46 11.40 -21.72
N ASP A 296 -1.36 10.07 -21.56
CA ASP A 296 -0.79 9.47 -20.35
C ASP A 296 0.66 9.92 -20.12
N LEU A 297 1.48 9.93 -21.18
CA LEU A 297 2.89 10.32 -21.06
C LEU A 297 3.04 11.82 -20.78
N LYS A 298 2.16 12.65 -21.31
CA LYS A 298 2.08 14.08 -20.96
C LYS A 298 1.78 14.26 -19.48
N ASP A 299 0.82 13.50 -18.95
CA ASP A 299 0.42 13.58 -17.55
C ASP A 299 1.54 13.06 -16.62
N ILE A 300 2.19 11.94 -16.97
CA ILE A 300 3.39 11.43 -16.28
C ILE A 300 4.48 12.50 -16.20
N ALA A 301 4.78 13.17 -17.32
CA ALA A 301 5.78 14.24 -17.34
C ALA A 301 5.37 15.42 -16.44
N SER A 302 4.08 15.80 -16.45
CA SER A 302 3.56 16.87 -15.60
C SER A 302 3.72 16.57 -14.10
N LYS A 303 3.72 15.29 -13.73
CA LYS A 303 3.88 14.79 -12.35
C LYS A 303 5.33 14.75 -11.86
N GLY A 304 6.28 15.24 -12.66
CA GLY A 304 7.69 15.34 -12.30
C GLY A 304 8.52 14.09 -12.57
N PHE A 305 7.91 13.00 -13.06
CA PHE A 305 8.68 11.84 -13.49
C PHE A 305 9.52 12.19 -14.72
N THR A 306 10.73 11.65 -14.77
CA THR A 306 11.67 11.92 -15.87
C THR A 306 11.78 10.74 -16.84
N THR A 307 11.36 9.56 -16.42
CA THR A 307 11.58 8.30 -17.13
C THR A 307 10.36 7.40 -17.03
N VAL A 308 10.04 6.67 -18.11
CA VAL A 308 8.99 5.65 -18.14
C VAL A 308 9.62 4.28 -18.32
N ARG A 309 9.14 3.27 -17.57
CA ARG A 309 9.50 1.87 -17.78
C ARG A 309 8.41 1.14 -18.53
N LEU A 310 8.74 0.69 -19.74
CA LEU A 310 7.91 -0.17 -20.58
C LEU A 310 8.42 -1.61 -20.49
N TYR A 311 7.53 -2.58 -20.33
CA TYR A 311 7.90 -3.98 -20.08
C TYR A 311 8.33 -4.79 -21.31
N SER A 312 7.84 -4.41 -22.49
CA SER A 312 7.88 -5.26 -23.67
C SER A 312 8.23 -4.45 -24.90
N ALA A 313 9.17 -4.96 -25.68
CA ALA A 313 9.54 -4.43 -27.01
C ALA A 313 8.85 -5.22 -28.14
N ASP A 314 7.85 -6.03 -27.81
CA ASP A 314 7.06 -6.80 -28.79
C ASP A 314 6.17 -5.84 -29.59
N LYS A 315 6.37 -5.78 -30.91
CA LYS A 315 5.54 -4.94 -31.79
C LYS A 315 4.06 -5.33 -31.77
N THR A 316 3.75 -6.59 -31.46
CA THR A 316 2.37 -7.06 -31.36
C THR A 316 1.70 -6.66 -30.03
N ASP A 317 2.48 -6.18 -29.07
CA ASP A 317 2.00 -5.74 -27.77
C ASP A 317 1.59 -4.25 -27.82
N CYS A 318 0.43 -4.01 -28.42
CA CYS A 318 -0.21 -2.70 -28.56
C CYS A 318 0.61 -1.62 -29.26
N ASN A 319 1.56 -2.00 -30.13
CA ASN A 319 2.56 -1.08 -30.67
C ASN A 319 3.26 -0.26 -29.57
N GLY A 320 3.39 -0.84 -28.36
CA GLY A 320 3.80 -0.11 -27.16
C GLY A 320 5.15 0.57 -27.32
N LEU A 321 6.14 -0.13 -27.90
CA LEU A 321 7.46 0.45 -28.16
C LEU A 321 7.38 1.70 -29.04
N GLU A 322 6.55 1.70 -30.09
CA GLU A 322 6.42 2.85 -31.00
C GLU A 322 5.68 4.00 -30.31
N ASN A 323 4.49 3.73 -29.76
CA ASN A 323 3.64 4.76 -29.19
C ASN A 323 4.25 5.40 -27.93
N VAL A 324 4.83 4.58 -27.04
CA VAL A 324 5.45 5.08 -25.79
C VAL A 324 6.73 5.83 -26.09
N SER A 325 7.57 5.37 -27.02
CA SER A 325 8.79 6.12 -27.37
C SER A 325 8.47 7.45 -28.05
N ALA A 326 7.45 7.50 -28.92
CA ALA A 326 6.99 8.75 -29.53
C ALA A 326 6.46 9.75 -28.48
N GLY A 327 5.66 9.30 -27.51
CA GLY A 327 5.20 10.19 -26.44
C GLY A 327 6.32 10.59 -25.47
N CYS A 328 7.32 9.72 -25.22
CA CYS A 328 8.50 10.08 -24.44
C CYS A 328 9.28 11.22 -25.13
N GLU A 329 9.50 11.10 -26.45
CA GLU A 329 10.13 12.14 -27.26
C GLU A 329 9.36 13.47 -27.21
N ALA A 330 8.03 13.41 -27.35
CA ALA A 330 7.16 14.59 -27.33
C ALA A 330 7.14 15.33 -25.99
N HIS A 331 7.36 14.63 -24.88
CA HIS A 331 7.28 15.19 -23.53
C HIS A 331 8.62 15.24 -22.79
N GLY A 332 9.73 14.97 -23.49
CA GLY A 332 11.08 15.05 -22.94
C GLY A 332 11.35 14.05 -21.81
N LEU A 333 10.67 12.89 -21.85
CA LEU A 333 10.90 11.76 -20.97
C LEU A 333 11.94 10.81 -21.57
N SER A 334 12.68 10.13 -20.69
CA SER A 334 13.52 8.99 -21.04
C SER A 334 12.75 7.67 -20.95
N LEU A 335 13.32 6.62 -21.52
CA LEU A 335 12.68 5.30 -21.60
C LEU A 335 13.59 4.21 -21.01
N ILE A 336 13.02 3.37 -20.14
CA ILE A 336 13.55 2.06 -19.79
C ILE A 336 12.76 1.04 -20.61
N VAL A 337 13.45 0.29 -21.47
CA VAL A 337 12.81 -0.68 -22.37
C VAL A 337 13.02 -2.10 -21.88
N GLY A 338 11.93 -2.85 -21.72
CA GLY A 338 11.95 -4.24 -21.33
C GLY A 338 11.92 -5.20 -22.52
N VAL A 339 12.58 -6.35 -22.36
CA VAL A 339 12.39 -7.55 -23.17
C VAL A 339 11.73 -8.59 -22.28
N TYR A 340 10.44 -8.81 -22.48
CA TYR A 340 9.64 -9.65 -21.59
C TYR A 340 9.76 -11.13 -21.96
N ILE A 341 10.17 -11.98 -21.02
CA ILE A 341 10.24 -13.43 -21.21
C ILE A 341 8.95 -14.04 -20.67
N LYS A 342 8.09 -14.49 -21.59
CA LYS A 342 6.81 -15.17 -21.30
C LYS A 342 7.05 -16.65 -21.03
N GLU A 343 6.00 -17.39 -20.70
CA GLU A 343 6.00 -18.85 -20.51
C GLU A 343 6.57 -19.65 -21.70
N THR A 344 6.63 -19.05 -22.89
CA THR A 344 7.31 -19.58 -24.07
C THR A 344 8.84 -19.54 -23.99
N GLY A 345 9.40 -19.06 -22.89
CA GLY A 345 10.83 -18.97 -22.62
C GLY A 345 11.57 -17.97 -23.51
N ILE A 346 12.90 -18.05 -23.49
CA ILE A 346 13.82 -17.16 -24.22
C ILE A 346 13.55 -17.17 -25.73
N GLU A 347 13.18 -18.32 -26.31
CA GLU A 347 12.86 -18.40 -27.75
C GLU A 347 11.69 -17.49 -28.11
N GLY A 348 10.65 -17.41 -27.27
CA GLY A 348 9.53 -16.50 -27.47
C GLY A 348 9.88 -15.03 -27.26
N ALA A 349 10.98 -14.72 -26.57
CA ALA A 349 11.47 -13.35 -26.37
C ALA A 349 12.34 -12.85 -27.54
N LYS A 350 12.94 -13.73 -28.35
CA LYS A 350 13.82 -13.34 -29.48
C LYS A 350 13.21 -12.35 -30.48
N PRO A 351 11.91 -12.40 -30.84
CA PRO A 351 11.30 -11.39 -31.71
C PRO A 351 11.40 -9.95 -31.18
N GLN A 352 11.49 -9.77 -29.87
CA GLN A 352 11.69 -8.45 -29.25
C GLN A 352 13.12 -7.94 -29.48
N ILE A 353 14.11 -8.83 -29.48
CA ILE A 353 15.50 -8.49 -29.84
C ILE A 353 15.58 -8.02 -31.29
N THR A 354 14.87 -8.69 -32.21
CA THR A 354 14.75 -8.25 -33.61
C THR A 354 14.01 -6.91 -33.73
N SER A 355 13.03 -6.65 -32.87
CA SER A 355 12.33 -5.36 -32.86
C SER A 355 13.28 -4.25 -32.44
N LEU A 356 14.10 -4.48 -31.42
CA LEU A 356 15.11 -3.54 -30.95
C LEU A 356 16.30 -3.37 -31.91
N SER A 357 16.68 -4.41 -32.66
CA SER A 357 17.77 -4.27 -33.65
C SER A 357 17.45 -3.31 -34.79
N THR A 358 16.17 -2.98 -34.98
CA THR A 358 15.68 -2.00 -35.97
C THR A 358 15.13 -0.73 -35.34
N PHE A 359 15.22 -0.60 -34.00
CA PHE A 359 14.76 0.57 -33.28
C PHE A 359 15.75 1.72 -33.47
N THR A 360 15.23 2.93 -33.70
CA THR A 360 16.04 4.10 -34.08
C THR A 360 16.08 5.18 -33.02
N ARG A 361 15.16 5.19 -32.04
CA ARG A 361 15.12 6.17 -30.96
C ARG A 361 15.97 5.75 -29.75
N TRP A 362 17.17 5.22 -30.00
CA TRP A 362 18.07 4.76 -28.93
C TRP A 362 18.52 5.88 -27.99
N ASP A 363 18.55 7.13 -28.46
CA ASP A 363 18.90 8.31 -27.64
C ASP A 363 17.91 8.56 -26.48
N LEU A 364 16.69 8.02 -26.56
CA LEU A 364 15.71 8.08 -25.47
C LEU A 364 15.95 7.01 -24.40
N VAL A 365 16.61 5.90 -24.76
CA VAL A 365 16.70 4.71 -23.93
C VAL A 365 17.85 4.85 -22.94
N VAL A 366 17.51 4.91 -21.65
CA VAL A 366 18.51 5.00 -20.57
C VAL A 366 18.91 3.63 -20.05
N LEU A 367 18.06 2.61 -20.20
CA LEU A 367 18.31 1.25 -19.74
C LEU A 367 17.50 0.25 -20.56
N VAL A 368 18.11 -0.90 -20.89
CA VAL A 368 17.39 -2.08 -21.39
C VAL A 368 17.35 -3.14 -20.29
N VAL A 369 16.16 -3.69 -20.02
CA VAL A 369 15.93 -4.73 -19.00
C VAL A 369 15.48 -6.00 -19.69
N ILE A 370 16.29 -7.06 -19.68
CA ILE A 370 15.97 -8.35 -20.29
C ILE A 370 15.48 -9.29 -19.20
N GLY A 371 14.22 -9.72 -19.29
CA GLY A 371 13.55 -10.49 -18.26
C GLY A 371 12.99 -9.60 -17.14
N ASN A 372 11.95 -10.11 -16.49
CA ASN A 372 11.37 -9.54 -15.28
C ASN A 372 10.94 -10.71 -14.40
N GLU A 373 11.70 -10.96 -13.34
CA GLU A 373 11.48 -12.09 -12.44
C GLU A 373 11.42 -13.44 -13.18
N SER A 374 12.20 -13.60 -14.24
CA SER A 374 12.14 -14.76 -15.13
C SER A 374 12.73 -16.01 -14.49
N ILE A 375 13.74 -15.86 -13.62
CA ILE A 375 14.28 -16.96 -12.81
C ILE A 375 13.32 -17.26 -11.66
N PHE A 376 12.83 -16.24 -10.95
CA PHE A 376 11.88 -16.40 -9.86
C PHE A 376 10.63 -17.19 -10.29
N ASN A 377 10.10 -16.89 -11.47
CA ASN A 377 8.93 -17.58 -12.04
C ASN A 377 9.28 -18.89 -12.77
N GLY A 378 10.52 -19.37 -12.70
CA GLY A 378 10.95 -20.65 -13.28
C GLY A 378 10.88 -20.71 -14.81
N VAL A 379 10.89 -19.55 -15.49
CA VAL A 379 10.74 -19.45 -16.95
C VAL A 379 12.07 -19.70 -17.68
N CYS A 380 13.20 -19.41 -17.01
CA CYS A 380 14.54 -19.75 -17.48
C CYS A 380 15.51 -19.90 -16.30
N SER A 381 16.63 -20.60 -16.52
CA SER A 381 17.75 -20.62 -15.58
C SER A 381 18.58 -19.34 -15.61
N ALA A 382 19.41 -19.13 -14.59
CA ALA A 382 20.32 -18.00 -14.52
C ALA A 382 21.36 -18.01 -15.64
N GLU A 383 21.85 -19.19 -16.03
CA GLU A 383 22.83 -19.38 -17.10
C GLU A 383 22.23 -19.03 -18.46
N GLU A 384 21.02 -19.50 -18.75
CA GLU A 384 20.31 -19.18 -19.99
C GLU A 384 20.03 -17.67 -20.08
N LEU A 385 19.58 -17.05 -18.98
CA LEU A 385 19.32 -15.61 -18.93
C LEU A 385 20.61 -14.80 -19.14
N ALA A 386 21.70 -15.16 -18.48
CA ALA A 386 22.99 -14.49 -18.64
C ALA A 386 23.54 -14.58 -20.08
N GLN A 387 23.40 -15.73 -20.72
CA GLN A 387 23.76 -15.91 -22.14
C GLN A 387 22.87 -15.08 -23.06
N PHE A 388 21.56 -15.03 -22.78
CA PHE A 388 20.62 -14.24 -23.56
C PHE A 388 20.89 -12.74 -23.43
N ILE A 389 21.22 -12.24 -22.24
CA ILE A 389 21.66 -10.87 -22.02
C ILE A 389 22.92 -10.57 -22.83
N THR A 390 23.94 -11.41 -22.70
CA THR A 390 25.24 -11.20 -23.35
C THR A 390 25.13 -11.16 -24.88
N SER A 391 24.34 -12.05 -25.48
CA SER A 391 24.10 -12.05 -26.93
C SER A 391 23.23 -10.87 -27.39
N SER A 392 22.22 -10.50 -26.61
CA SER A 392 21.36 -9.34 -26.92
C SER A 392 22.13 -8.02 -26.91
N LYS A 393 23.07 -7.85 -25.97
CA LYS A 393 23.95 -6.67 -25.91
C LYS A 393 24.72 -6.44 -27.21
N GLN A 394 25.20 -7.51 -27.84
CA GLN A 394 25.91 -7.42 -29.12
C GLN A 394 25.00 -6.91 -30.24
N VAL A 395 23.74 -7.36 -30.25
CA VAL A 395 22.73 -6.91 -31.21
C VAL A 395 22.41 -5.44 -31.01
N PHE A 396 22.19 -5.01 -29.76
CA PHE A 396 21.86 -3.61 -29.45
C PHE A 396 23.02 -2.67 -29.77
N ALA A 397 24.26 -3.07 -29.44
CA ALA A 397 25.45 -2.31 -29.82
C ALA A 397 25.58 -2.15 -31.34
N GLY A 398 25.30 -3.21 -32.11
CA GLY A 398 25.25 -3.16 -33.57
C GLY A 398 24.14 -2.25 -34.12
N ALA A 399 23.07 -2.03 -33.36
CA ALA A 399 21.97 -1.13 -33.68
C ALA A 399 22.21 0.32 -33.19
N GLY A 400 23.35 0.60 -32.55
CA GLY A 400 23.72 1.94 -32.08
C GLY A 400 23.43 2.23 -30.61
N TYR A 401 22.92 1.26 -29.84
CA TYR A 401 22.71 1.44 -28.40
C TYR A 401 24.02 1.35 -27.62
N THR A 402 24.29 2.34 -26.78
CA THR A 402 25.50 2.40 -25.93
C THR A 402 25.18 2.42 -24.43
N GLY A 403 23.90 2.34 -24.06
CA GLY A 403 23.48 2.37 -22.66
C GLY A 403 23.63 1.02 -21.95
N PRO A 404 23.37 0.98 -20.64
CA PRO A 404 23.45 -0.23 -19.83
C PRO A 404 22.35 -1.24 -20.19
N VAL A 405 22.65 -2.52 -20.01
CA VAL A 405 21.70 -3.63 -20.08
C VAL A 405 21.71 -4.40 -18.77
N THR A 406 20.53 -4.74 -18.26
CA THR A 406 20.38 -5.53 -17.03
C THR A 406 19.26 -6.57 -17.15
N THR A 407 19.01 -7.28 -16.07
CA THR A 407 17.77 -8.01 -15.79
C THR A 407 17.20 -7.51 -14.46
N THR A 408 15.96 -7.88 -14.15
CA THR A 408 15.41 -7.63 -12.81
C THR A 408 14.84 -8.91 -12.21
N GLU A 409 15.12 -9.11 -10.94
CA GLU A 409 14.67 -10.24 -10.13
C GLU A 409 14.41 -9.77 -8.70
N THR A 410 13.78 -10.61 -7.89
CA THR A 410 13.69 -10.39 -6.44
C THR A 410 15.08 -10.47 -5.79
N LEU A 411 15.29 -9.76 -4.67
CA LEU A 411 16.61 -9.67 -4.04
C LEU A 411 17.19 -11.04 -3.65
N ASN A 412 16.36 -11.99 -3.20
CA ASN A 412 16.81 -13.34 -2.87
C ASN A 412 17.34 -14.09 -4.10
N VAL A 413 16.69 -13.95 -5.26
CA VAL A 413 17.14 -14.57 -6.51
C VAL A 413 18.45 -13.94 -6.99
N LEU A 414 18.58 -12.61 -6.92
CA LEU A 414 19.84 -11.95 -7.23
C LEU A 414 20.99 -12.43 -6.33
N GLN A 415 20.76 -12.52 -5.01
CA GLN A 415 21.77 -13.04 -4.07
C GLN A 415 22.18 -14.49 -4.38
N GLN A 416 21.20 -15.33 -4.73
CA GLN A 416 21.43 -16.74 -5.05
C GLN A 416 22.23 -16.90 -6.35
N HIS A 417 21.99 -16.06 -7.36
CA HIS A 417 22.54 -16.23 -8.71
C HIS A 417 23.56 -15.14 -9.10
N LYS A 418 24.04 -14.33 -8.15
CA LYS A 418 24.95 -13.21 -8.38
C LYS A 418 26.22 -13.61 -9.16
N ASP A 419 26.77 -14.80 -8.91
CA ASP A 419 28.03 -15.22 -9.53
C ASP A 419 27.90 -15.41 -11.05
N VAL A 420 26.68 -15.67 -11.53
CA VAL A 420 26.34 -15.77 -12.95
C VAL A 420 25.84 -14.44 -13.48
N LEU A 421 24.84 -13.84 -12.82
CA LEU A 421 24.17 -12.64 -13.32
C LEU A 421 25.08 -11.40 -13.32
N CYS A 422 25.93 -11.25 -12.29
CA CYS A 422 26.86 -10.12 -12.23
C CYS A 422 27.86 -10.11 -13.39
N GLN A 423 28.07 -11.19 -14.12
CA GLN A 423 28.96 -11.19 -15.28
C GLN A 423 28.29 -10.65 -16.55
N ALA A 424 26.96 -10.77 -16.66
CA ALA A 424 26.21 -10.42 -17.86
C ALA A 424 25.64 -8.99 -17.84
N ILE A 425 25.21 -8.51 -16.67
CA ILE A 425 24.53 -7.20 -16.50
C ILE A 425 25.51 -6.03 -16.35
N ASP A 426 25.12 -4.81 -16.69
CA ASP A 426 25.93 -3.59 -16.49
C ASP A 426 25.62 -2.88 -15.16
N VAL A 427 24.38 -3.01 -14.70
CA VAL A 427 23.87 -2.50 -13.41
C VAL A 427 23.05 -3.58 -12.72
N VAL A 428 22.89 -3.52 -11.40
CA VAL A 428 22.10 -4.51 -10.65
C VAL A 428 20.68 -3.99 -10.49
N GLY A 429 19.72 -4.59 -11.21
CA GLY A 429 18.30 -4.25 -11.12
C GLY A 429 17.56 -5.23 -10.21
N ALA A 430 16.84 -4.72 -9.21
CA ALA A 430 16.00 -5.51 -8.32
C ALA A 430 14.56 -5.01 -8.32
N ASN A 431 13.60 -5.91 -8.09
CA ASN A 431 12.23 -5.54 -7.73
C ASN A 431 12.05 -5.65 -6.21
N ILE A 432 11.65 -4.57 -5.56
CA ILE A 432 11.59 -4.46 -4.10
C ILE A 432 10.23 -3.89 -3.67
N HIS A 433 9.28 -4.77 -3.40
CA HIS A 433 7.95 -4.41 -2.92
C HIS A 433 7.83 -4.65 -1.41
N PRO A 434 7.77 -3.58 -0.58
CA PRO A 434 7.69 -3.73 0.87
C PRO A 434 6.41 -4.43 1.34
N PHE A 435 5.33 -4.36 0.56
CA PHE A 435 4.06 -5.02 0.86
C PHE A 435 4.17 -6.55 1.03
N PHE A 436 5.07 -7.20 0.27
CA PHE A 436 5.25 -8.65 0.35
C PHE A 436 6.13 -9.07 1.55
N ASN A 437 6.62 -8.12 2.34
CA ASN A 437 7.23 -8.39 3.64
C ASN A 437 6.18 -8.24 4.76
N SER A 438 5.80 -9.35 5.37
CA SER A 438 4.71 -9.38 6.36
C SER A 438 4.98 -8.60 7.66
N ALA A 439 6.22 -8.18 7.90
CA ALA A 439 6.63 -7.41 9.07
C ALA A 439 6.76 -5.90 8.79
N THR A 440 6.56 -5.46 7.56
CA THR A 440 6.76 -4.06 7.16
C THR A 440 5.42 -3.34 7.10
N PRO A 441 5.09 -2.45 8.04
CA PRO A 441 3.91 -1.57 7.91
C PRO A 441 4.18 -0.48 6.86
N ALA A 442 3.10 0.11 6.33
CA ALA A 442 3.17 1.15 5.30
C ALA A 442 4.09 2.34 5.67
N SER A 443 4.12 2.74 6.94
CA SER A 443 4.97 3.82 7.44
C SER A 443 6.47 3.55 7.28
N GLU A 444 6.88 2.27 7.35
CA GLU A 444 8.28 1.85 7.25
C GLU A 444 8.68 1.41 5.83
N ALA A 445 7.77 1.54 4.85
CA ALA A 445 7.99 1.08 3.48
C ALA A 445 9.27 1.67 2.85
N GLY A 446 9.48 2.98 2.93
CA GLY A 446 10.67 3.62 2.37
C GLY A 446 11.98 3.14 3.02
N LYS A 447 11.98 2.97 4.35
CA LYS A 447 13.14 2.44 5.08
C LYS A 447 13.45 1.00 4.68
N PHE A 448 12.42 0.17 4.52
CA PHE A 448 12.58 -1.20 4.04
C PHE A 448 13.21 -1.21 2.64
N VAL A 449 12.63 -0.46 1.69
CA VAL A 449 13.13 -0.43 0.31
C VAL A 449 14.57 0.07 0.26
N LYS A 450 14.90 1.12 1.03
CA LYS A 450 16.27 1.61 1.16
C LYS A 450 17.22 0.52 1.67
N GLY A 451 16.86 -0.17 2.74
CA GLY A 451 17.71 -1.23 3.31
C GLY A 451 17.96 -2.38 2.33
N GLN A 452 16.95 -2.76 1.52
CA GLN A 452 17.13 -3.75 0.48
C GLN A 452 18.01 -3.22 -0.67
N LEU A 453 17.81 -1.97 -1.09
CA LEU A 453 18.62 -1.34 -2.14
C LEU A 453 20.09 -1.19 -1.72
N ASP A 454 20.37 -0.89 -0.44
CA ASP A 454 21.72 -0.86 0.11
C ASP A 454 22.41 -2.24 -0.02
N ILE A 455 21.66 -3.35 0.07
CA ILE A 455 22.20 -4.70 -0.19
C ILE A 455 22.46 -4.87 -1.69
N VAL A 456 21.53 -4.48 -2.57
CA VAL A 456 21.68 -4.56 -4.04
C VAL A 456 22.97 -3.89 -4.52
N GLU A 457 23.27 -2.70 -3.99
CA GLU A 457 24.49 -1.93 -4.31
C GLU A 457 25.79 -2.68 -4.00
N THR A 458 25.74 -3.70 -3.15
CA THR A 458 26.93 -4.50 -2.76
C THR A 458 27.03 -5.85 -3.49
N LEU A 459 26.00 -6.27 -4.22
CA LEU A 459 25.93 -7.61 -4.80
C LEU A 459 26.96 -7.85 -5.91
N CYS A 460 27.13 -6.87 -6.80
CA CYS A 460 28.05 -6.95 -7.93
C CYS A 460 29.11 -5.85 -7.79
N PRO A 461 30.34 -6.17 -7.36
CA PRO A 461 31.39 -5.17 -7.18
C PRO A 461 31.61 -4.30 -8.42
N GLY A 462 31.61 -2.98 -8.22
CA GLY A 462 31.81 -1.99 -9.28
C GLY A 462 30.56 -1.67 -10.13
N LYS A 463 29.39 -2.21 -9.79
CA LYS A 463 28.12 -1.95 -10.49
C LYS A 463 27.13 -1.29 -9.54
N SER A 464 26.43 -0.28 -10.03
CA SER A 464 25.39 0.40 -9.25
C SER A 464 24.12 -0.45 -9.14
N GLY A 465 23.49 -0.38 -7.97
CA GLY A 465 22.17 -0.93 -7.69
C GLY A 465 21.05 0.05 -7.99
N ILE A 466 19.98 -0.44 -8.62
CA ILE A 466 18.75 0.30 -8.86
C ILE A 466 17.55 -0.57 -8.51
N ASN A 467 16.46 0.08 -8.11
CA ASN A 467 15.19 -0.58 -7.87
C ASN A 467 14.27 -0.37 -9.07
N LEU A 468 13.95 -1.44 -9.78
CA LEU A 468 13.18 -1.39 -11.01
C LEU A 468 11.68 -1.51 -10.79
N GLU A 469 11.22 -1.85 -9.59
CA GLU A 469 9.80 -1.87 -9.22
C GLU A 469 9.62 -1.76 -7.70
N THR A 470 8.76 -0.84 -7.28
CA THR A 470 8.32 -0.75 -5.89
C THR A 470 6.99 -0.03 -5.78
N GLY A 471 6.19 -0.39 -4.79
CA GLY A 471 4.90 0.26 -4.59
C GLY A 471 4.17 -0.27 -3.37
N TRP A 472 2.89 0.09 -3.28
CA TRP A 472 1.97 -0.40 -2.27
C TRP A 472 0.55 -0.50 -2.86
N PRO A 473 -0.25 -1.54 -2.58
CA PRO A 473 -1.59 -1.66 -3.13
C PRO A 473 -2.63 -0.84 -2.35
N SER A 474 -3.62 -0.29 -3.06
CA SER A 474 -4.75 0.47 -2.50
C SER A 474 -5.92 -0.41 -2.04
N ALA A 475 -5.96 -1.69 -2.41
CA ALA A 475 -6.97 -2.66 -1.97
C ALA A 475 -6.42 -4.09 -1.94
N GLY A 476 -7.15 -5.00 -1.29
CA GLY A 476 -6.77 -6.41 -1.11
C GLY A 476 -6.81 -6.82 0.37
N ASN A 477 -6.12 -7.93 0.68
CA ASN A 477 -5.98 -8.48 2.02
C ASN A 477 -4.61 -8.11 2.63
N CYS A 478 -4.55 -7.97 3.96
CA CYS A 478 -3.28 -7.73 4.64
C CYS A 478 -2.33 -8.93 4.53
N ASN A 479 -1.05 -8.66 4.35
CA ASN A 479 0.05 -9.59 4.56
C ASN A 479 0.71 -9.26 5.90
N GLY A 480 0.25 -9.87 7.01
CA GLY A 480 0.71 -9.50 8.35
C GLY A 480 0.47 -8.02 8.64
N LEU A 481 1.53 -7.26 8.94
CA LEU A 481 1.48 -5.81 9.17
C LEU A 481 1.37 -4.97 7.88
N ALA A 482 1.63 -5.57 6.72
CA ALA A 482 1.50 -4.91 5.43
C ALA A 482 0.03 -4.95 4.96
N CYS A 483 -0.76 -3.98 5.37
CA CYS A 483 -2.15 -3.83 4.95
C CYS A 483 -2.28 -2.90 3.73
N PRO A 484 -3.05 -3.28 2.68
CA PRO A 484 -3.39 -2.37 1.60
C PRO A 484 -4.44 -1.35 2.04
N GLY A 485 -4.58 -0.26 1.28
CA GLY A 485 -5.61 0.75 1.52
C GLY A 485 -5.22 2.10 0.92
N PRO A 486 -6.15 2.97 0.50
CA PRO A 486 -5.78 4.24 -0.15
C PRO A 486 -4.91 5.14 0.72
N ILE A 487 -5.20 5.22 2.03
CA ILE A 487 -4.41 5.99 3.00
C ILE A 487 -3.02 5.35 3.19
N LEU A 488 -2.96 4.02 3.33
CA LEU A 488 -1.72 3.28 3.56
C LEU A 488 -0.82 3.30 2.31
N GLN A 489 -1.40 3.21 1.12
CA GLN A 489 -0.71 3.41 -0.15
C GLN A 489 -0.09 4.81 -0.20
N LYS A 490 -0.84 5.87 0.12
CA LYS A 490 -0.30 7.23 0.15
C LYS A 490 0.88 7.37 1.12
N ILE A 491 0.77 6.80 2.32
CA ILE A 491 1.85 6.82 3.32
C ILE A 491 3.09 6.08 2.79
N ALA A 492 2.91 4.87 2.25
CA ALA A 492 4.00 4.06 1.74
C ALA A 492 4.69 4.70 0.53
N ILE A 493 3.93 5.17 -0.45
CA ILE A 493 4.47 5.81 -1.66
C ILE A 493 5.23 7.09 -1.31
N LYS A 494 4.70 7.94 -0.42
CA LYS A 494 5.42 9.13 0.07
C LYS A 494 6.73 8.75 0.78
N SER A 495 6.69 7.72 1.62
CA SER A 495 7.87 7.20 2.33
C SER A 495 8.93 6.67 1.37
N ILE A 496 8.54 5.90 0.35
CA ILE A 496 9.43 5.36 -0.69
C ILE A 496 10.01 6.48 -1.56
N ALA A 497 9.20 7.42 -2.03
CA ALA A 497 9.64 8.54 -2.85
C ALA A 497 10.74 9.35 -2.15
N LYS A 498 10.50 9.76 -0.89
CA LYS A 498 11.49 10.52 -0.11
C LYS A 498 12.76 9.73 0.21
N ALA A 499 12.67 8.41 0.40
CA ALA A 499 13.82 7.60 0.79
C ALA A 499 14.71 7.19 -0.39
N VAL A 500 14.10 6.84 -1.52
CA VAL A 500 14.76 6.16 -2.64
C VAL A 500 14.14 6.46 -4.02
N GLY A 501 13.27 7.45 -4.13
CA GLY A 501 12.56 7.76 -5.38
C GLY A 501 13.47 8.11 -6.55
N GLY A 502 14.61 8.75 -6.27
CA GLY A 502 15.66 9.03 -7.25
C GLY A 502 16.43 7.81 -7.77
N LYS A 503 16.25 6.63 -7.16
CA LYS A 503 16.84 5.34 -7.58
C LYS A 503 15.81 4.22 -7.79
N SER A 504 14.52 4.57 -7.74
CA SER A 504 13.42 3.61 -7.82
C SER A 504 12.47 3.93 -8.96
N VAL A 505 12.00 2.90 -9.63
CA VAL A 505 10.86 2.97 -10.53
C VAL A 505 9.59 2.66 -9.72
N MET A 506 8.66 3.61 -9.67
CA MET A 506 7.41 3.44 -8.96
C MET A 506 6.45 2.53 -9.73
N PHE A 507 5.74 1.67 -9.01
CA PHE A 507 4.80 0.69 -9.54
C PHE A 507 3.40 0.94 -8.95
N SER A 508 2.38 1.27 -9.75
CA SER A 508 2.35 1.50 -11.22
C SER A 508 1.55 2.75 -11.55
N TYR A 509 1.61 3.25 -12.80
CA TYR A 509 0.88 4.46 -13.18
C TYR A 509 -0.65 4.33 -13.00
N HIS A 510 -1.23 3.25 -13.51
CA HIS A 510 -2.64 2.91 -13.34
C HIS A 510 -2.84 1.55 -12.67
N ASN A 511 -4.06 1.34 -12.17
CA ASN A 511 -4.58 0.02 -11.83
C ASN A 511 -4.71 -0.84 -13.09
N ASP A 512 -4.40 -2.13 -12.95
CA ASP A 512 -4.46 -3.12 -14.02
C ASP A 512 -5.59 -4.12 -13.74
N ASP A 513 -6.85 -3.74 -13.99
CA ASP A 513 -8.02 -4.55 -13.60
C ASP A 513 -8.09 -5.91 -14.33
N TRP A 514 -7.35 -6.05 -15.43
CA TRP A 514 -7.21 -7.27 -16.21
C TRP A 514 -6.33 -8.34 -15.53
N LYS A 515 -5.55 -8.00 -14.49
CA LYS A 515 -4.69 -8.97 -13.79
C LYS A 515 -5.48 -9.99 -12.97
N ASN A 516 -4.90 -11.15 -12.71
CA ASN A 516 -5.43 -12.05 -11.68
C ASN A 516 -5.26 -11.42 -10.30
N LEU A 517 -6.19 -11.66 -9.38
CA LEU A 517 -6.19 -11.05 -8.04
C LEU A 517 -4.92 -11.35 -7.21
N GLY A 518 -4.26 -12.48 -7.47
CA GLY A 518 -3.07 -12.90 -6.75
C GLY A 518 -3.38 -13.40 -5.33
N GLN A 519 -2.33 -13.62 -4.52
CA GLN A 519 -2.45 -14.20 -3.18
C GLN A 519 -3.19 -13.29 -2.19
N PHE A 520 -3.06 -11.98 -2.35
CA PHE A 520 -3.61 -10.98 -1.43
C PHE A 520 -4.70 -10.12 -2.07
N ASP A 521 -5.30 -10.56 -3.18
CA ASP A 521 -6.31 -9.81 -3.93
C ASP A 521 -5.91 -8.37 -4.32
N CYS A 522 -4.60 -8.12 -4.42
CA CYS A 522 -4.04 -6.77 -4.49
C CYS A 522 -3.56 -6.36 -5.88
N GLU A 523 -3.36 -7.33 -6.79
CA GLU A 523 -2.69 -7.15 -8.08
C GLU A 523 -3.35 -6.15 -9.03
N ARG A 524 -4.64 -5.88 -8.84
CA ARG A 524 -5.40 -4.90 -9.63
C ARG A 524 -5.29 -3.47 -9.11
N SER A 525 -4.64 -3.25 -7.96
CA SER A 525 -4.84 -2.03 -7.15
C SER A 525 -3.56 -1.23 -6.87
N TRP A 526 -2.56 -1.29 -7.78
CA TRP A 526 -1.24 -0.67 -7.58
C TRP A 526 -1.07 0.72 -8.21
N GLY A 527 -2.08 1.23 -8.91
CA GLY A 527 -2.07 2.54 -9.56
C GLY A 527 -1.84 3.69 -8.58
N ILE A 528 -0.91 4.60 -8.90
CA ILE A 528 -0.54 5.74 -8.04
C ILE A 528 -0.66 7.11 -8.72
N SER A 529 -1.13 7.18 -9.97
CA SER A 529 -1.17 8.43 -10.76
C SER A 529 -1.80 9.62 -10.02
N SER A 530 -2.88 9.40 -9.27
CA SER A 530 -3.57 10.45 -8.49
C SER A 530 -2.82 10.93 -7.24
N LEU A 531 -1.79 10.19 -6.80
CA LEU A 531 -0.98 10.57 -5.64
C LEU A 531 0.02 11.69 -5.94
N PHE A 532 0.24 11.99 -7.23
CA PHE A 532 1.22 12.97 -7.71
C PHE A 532 0.57 14.19 -8.42
N ASP A 533 -0.76 14.35 -8.33
CA ASP A 533 -1.43 15.49 -8.96
C ASP A 533 -0.97 16.82 -8.33
N ILE A 534 -0.55 17.77 -9.17
CA ILE A 534 0.06 19.07 -8.82
C ILE A 534 -0.83 19.97 -7.93
N VAL A 535 -2.10 19.61 -7.72
CA VAL A 535 -3.02 20.36 -6.84
C VAL A 535 -2.57 20.32 -5.36
N GLY A 536 -1.59 19.47 -5.01
CA GLY A 536 -0.86 19.52 -3.74
C GLY A 536 0.11 20.71 -3.59
N GLY A 537 0.51 21.38 -4.68
CA GLY A 537 1.50 22.45 -4.69
C GLY A 537 1.08 23.74 -3.97
N VAL A 538 -0.22 23.94 -3.72
CA VAL A 538 -0.70 25.05 -2.86
C VAL A 538 -0.53 24.71 -1.37
N LEU A 539 -0.37 23.43 -1.01
CA LEU A 539 -0.10 22.97 0.35
C LEU A 539 1.38 22.64 0.60
N GLU A 540 2.16 22.30 -0.45
CA GLU A 540 3.60 22.00 -0.32
C GLU A 540 4.46 23.23 -0.07
N GLY A 541 4.04 24.41 -0.55
CA GLY A 541 4.70 25.68 -0.19
C GLY A 541 4.69 26.00 1.31
N VAL A 542 3.91 25.27 2.11
CA VAL A 542 3.89 25.38 3.58
C VAL A 542 4.82 24.36 4.24
N ALA A 543 5.14 23.24 3.58
CA ALA A 543 5.99 22.18 4.13
C ALA A 543 7.49 22.42 3.87
N ASP A 544 7.85 22.93 2.69
CA ASP A 544 9.27 23.22 2.35
C ASP A 544 9.83 24.38 3.18
N VAL A 545 8.98 25.34 3.57
CA VAL A 545 9.36 26.42 4.49
C VAL A 545 9.70 25.88 5.88
N VAL A 546 9.18 24.71 6.27
CA VAL A 546 9.46 24.09 7.58
C VAL A 546 10.76 23.29 7.55
N ASP A 547 11.06 22.60 6.45
CA ASP A 547 12.31 21.83 6.29
C ASP A 547 13.53 22.76 6.05
N ASP A 548 13.38 23.85 5.29
CA ASP A 548 14.47 24.85 5.08
C ASP A 548 14.85 25.59 6.38
N VAL A 549 13.87 25.81 7.25
CA VAL A 549 14.11 26.39 8.59
C VAL A 549 14.81 25.38 9.50
N ALA A 550 14.50 24.07 9.38
CA ALA A 550 15.14 23.02 10.17
C ALA A 550 16.62 22.79 9.80
N ASP A 551 17.00 22.96 8.53
CA ASP A 551 18.39 22.80 8.09
C ASP A 551 19.23 24.07 8.29
N ALA A 552 18.64 25.27 8.21
CA ALA A 552 19.30 26.51 8.63
C ALA A 552 19.71 26.48 10.11
N VAL A 553 18.88 25.86 10.97
CA VAL A 553 19.12 25.67 12.41
C VAL A 553 20.27 24.69 12.71
N LYS A 554 20.68 23.82 11.76
CA LYS A 554 21.82 22.90 11.96
C LYS A 554 23.18 23.52 11.60
N SER A 555 23.18 24.65 10.87
CA SER A 555 24.39 25.28 10.33
C SER A 555 24.93 26.46 11.16
N ILE A 556 24.24 26.78 12.27
CA ILE A 556 24.63 27.75 13.29
C ILE A 556 24.82 26.98 14.60
#